data_AF-A0AAW5CU00-F1
#
_entry.id   AF-A0AAW5CU00-F1
#
_cell.length_a   1.000
_cell.length_b   1.000
_cell.length_c   1.000
_cell.angle_alpha   90.00
_cell.angle_beta   90.00
_cell.angle_gamma   90.00
#
_symmetry.space_group_name_H-M   'P 1'
#
loop_
_entity.id
_entity.type
_entity.pdbx_description
1 polymer ?
#
loop_
_entity_poly.entity_id
_entity_poly.type
_entity_poly.pdbx_seq_one_letter_code
_entity_poly.pdbx_strand_id
1 'polypeptide(L)'
;MNNLVSNMAAIVVTDSDFEYIDGLRTKMYEGLDAYEAGKDLTVHLGVDIRGSGEEKIRYGQAVYQALKDYCRSGGFSENTIVIGGVRQSEYETYYVDNGTILFIGIFLGALFLMGTAMIIYYKQISEGYEDQGRFQIMQKVGMSRREVKGAIRRQILLVFFIPLVMAMVHISMAFPLIRRLLLLFGMANTKLYVGCTAGTVLAFALVYGLIYSMTARSYYKIVEKA
;
A
#
# COMPACT_ATOMS: atom_id res chain seq x y z
N MET A 1 -28.33 -4.97 -5.14
CA MET A 1 -27.72 -3.98 -4.22
C MET A 1 -26.72 -4.72 -3.35
N ASN A 2 -25.50 -4.20 -3.29
CA ASN A 2 -24.30 -4.89 -2.81
C ASN A 2 -24.26 -4.94 -1.27
N ASN A 3 -24.31 -6.13 -0.68
CA ASN A 3 -23.93 -6.33 0.71
C ASN A 3 -22.43 -6.67 0.79
N LEU A 4 -21.63 -5.69 1.17
CA LEU A 4 -20.25 -5.87 1.61
C LEU A 4 -20.28 -6.24 3.10
N VAL A 5 -20.28 -7.55 3.41
CA VAL A 5 -19.96 -8.03 4.75
C VAL A 5 -18.45 -8.27 4.79
N SER A 6 -17.73 -7.46 5.58
CA SER A 6 -16.31 -7.65 5.88
C SER A 6 -16.19 -8.05 7.34
N ASN A 7 -16.07 -9.36 7.60
CA ASN A 7 -15.61 -9.99 8.85
C ASN A 7 -16.04 -9.36 10.20
N MET A 8 -17.29 -8.93 10.31
CA MET A 8 -18.00 -8.85 11.59
C MET A 8 -19.27 -9.66 11.41
N ALA A 9 -19.35 -10.82 12.07
CA ALA A 9 -20.55 -11.64 12.06
C ALA A 9 -21.58 -10.96 12.97
N ALA A 10 -22.44 -10.12 12.40
CA ALA A 10 -23.68 -9.73 13.06
C ALA A 10 -24.66 -10.91 12.91
N ILE A 11 -24.78 -11.73 13.94
CA ILE A 11 -25.78 -12.79 13.99
C ILE A 11 -27.07 -12.14 14.51
N VAL A 12 -28.05 -11.99 13.63
CA VAL A 12 -29.41 -11.65 14.04
C VAL A 12 -30.04 -12.93 14.56
N VAL A 13 -30.13 -13.04 15.87
CA VAL A 13 -30.71 -14.19 16.58
C VAL A 13 -32.17 -13.91 16.91
N THR A 14 -33.01 -14.93 16.82
CA THR A 14 -34.37 -14.88 17.40
C THR A 14 -34.28 -14.92 18.93
N ASP A 15 -35.36 -14.58 19.63
CA ASP A 15 -35.40 -14.66 21.11
C ASP A 15 -35.03 -16.07 21.61
N SER A 16 -35.43 -17.13 20.89
CA SER A 16 -35.04 -18.51 21.19
C SER A 16 -33.56 -18.81 20.97
N ASP A 17 -32.95 -18.23 19.93
CA ASP A 17 -31.52 -18.39 19.69
C ASP A 17 -30.69 -17.63 20.74
N PHE A 18 -31.21 -16.49 21.23
CA PHE A 18 -30.63 -15.74 22.32
C PHE A 18 -30.64 -16.53 23.63
N GLU A 19 -31.78 -17.11 24.02
CA GLU A 19 -31.89 -18.00 25.19
C GLU A 19 -30.94 -19.20 25.12
N TYR A 20 -30.78 -19.79 23.94
CA TYR A 20 -29.86 -20.92 23.73
C TYR A 20 -28.39 -20.52 23.91
N ILE A 21 -27.97 -19.40 23.31
CA ILE A 21 -26.61 -18.87 23.45
C ILE A 21 -26.33 -18.48 24.92
N ASP A 22 -27.33 -17.93 25.60
CA ASP A 22 -27.24 -17.58 27.02
C ASP A 22 -27.05 -18.80 27.93
N GLY A 23 -27.78 -19.89 27.65
CA GLY A 23 -27.62 -21.16 28.34
C GLY A 23 -26.24 -21.80 28.13
N LEU A 24 -25.68 -21.71 26.91
CA LEU A 24 -24.31 -22.17 26.62
C LEU A 24 -23.27 -21.34 27.36
N ARG A 25 -23.46 -20.02 27.42
CA ARG A 25 -22.57 -19.10 28.11
C ARG A 25 -22.55 -19.36 29.61
N THR A 26 -23.73 -19.52 30.22
CA THR A 26 -23.88 -19.80 31.66
C THR A 26 -23.13 -21.07 32.07
N LYS A 27 -23.19 -22.14 31.27
CA LYS A 27 -22.40 -23.36 31.48
C LYS A 27 -20.90 -23.17 31.29
N MET A 28 -20.49 -22.27 30.40
CA MET A 28 -19.08 -22.00 30.11
C MET A 28 -18.36 -21.24 31.22
N TYR A 29 -19.11 -20.40 31.96
CA TYR A 29 -18.61 -19.62 33.09
C TYR A 29 -18.93 -20.24 34.45
N GLU A 30 -19.44 -21.47 34.49
CA GLU A 30 -19.78 -22.17 35.72
C GLU A 30 -18.50 -22.41 36.56
N GLY A 31 -18.44 -21.80 37.75
CA GLY A 31 -17.26 -21.88 38.65
C GLY A 31 -16.18 -20.81 38.42
N LEU A 32 -16.42 -19.84 37.53
CA LEU A 32 -15.59 -18.65 37.35
C LEU A 32 -16.32 -17.41 37.91
N ASP A 33 -15.58 -16.46 38.49
CA ASP A 33 -16.13 -15.16 38.91
C ASP A 33 -16.40 -14.32 37.65
N ALA A 34 -17.59 -14.50 37.06
CA ALA A 34 -18.00 -13.89 35.80
C ALA A 34 -19.33 -13.14 35.97
N TYR A 35 -19.47 -12.02 35.26
CA TYR A 35 -20.66 -11.19 35.31
C TYR A 35 -21.88 -11.88 34.65
N GLU A 36 -23.08 -11.57 35.18
CA GLU A 36 -24.36 -12.04 34.64
C GLU A 36 -24.51 -11.78 33.13
N ALA A 37 -25.25 -12.68 32.48
CA ALA A 37 -25.71 -12.55 31.10
C ALA A 37 -26.19 -11.12 30.77
N GLY A 38 -25.66 -10.53 29.68
CA GLY A 38 -26.07 -9.20 29.20
C GLY A 38 -25.36 -7.99 29.81
N LYS A 39 -24.48 -8.15 30.82
CA LYS A 39 -23.69 -7.02 31.37
C LYS A 39 -22.47 -6.62 30.53
N ASP A 40 -22.00 -7.50 29.65
CA ASP A 40 -20.93 -7.24 28.67
C ASP A 40 -21.49 -7.05 27.25
N LEU A 41 -22.54 -6.24 27.11
CA LEU A 41 -23.17 -5.98 25.82
C LEU A 41 -22.43 -4.85 25.08
N THR A 42 -21.72 -5.19 24.01
CA THR A 42 -21.15 -4.21 23.07
C THR A 42 -22.25 -3.70 22.13
N VAL A 43 -22.78 -2.51 22.39
CA VAL A 43 -23.78 -1.85 21.53
C VAL A 43 -23.09 -0.91 20.53
N HIS A 44 -23.20 -1.22 19.24
CA HIS A 44 -22.77 -0.32 18.17
C HIS A 44 -23.96 0.53 17.68
N LEU A 45 -24.01 1.80 18.07
CA LEU A 45 -25.03 2.75 17.60
C LEU A 45 -24.49 3.63 16.47
N GLY A 46 -25.07 3.53 15.29
CA GLY A 46 -24.81 4.44 14.17
C GLY A 46 -25.98 5.38 13.94
N VAL A 47 -25.74 6.70 13.99
CA VAL A 47 -26.76 7.72 13.71
C VAL A 47 -26.37 8.47 12.44
N ASP A 48 -27.24 8.45 11.41
CA ASP A 48 -27.04 9.24 10.20
C ASP A 48 -27.68 10.63 10.36
N ILE A 49 -26.84 11.65 10.47
CA ILE A 49 -27.25 13.05 10.60
C ILE A 49 -27.31 13.67 9.21
N ARG A 50 -28.48 14.19 8.82
CA ARG A 50 -28.65 15.00 7.60
C ARG A 50 -28.15 16.43 7.83
N GLY A 51 -27.60 17.07 6.79
CA GLY A 51 -27.07 18.44 6.86
C GLY A 51 -25.71 18.59 6.18
N SER A 52 -25.12 19.78 6.30
CA SER A 52 -23.76 20.09 5.83
C SER A 52 -22.69 19.37 6.66
N GLY A 53 -21.44 19.34 6.18
CA GLY A 53 -20.33 18.72 6.91
C GLY A 53 -20.14 19.31 8.31
N GLU A 54 -20.18 20.64 8.42
CA GLU A 54 -20.05 21.35 9.70
C GLU A 54 -21.21 21.05 10.65
N GLU A 55 -22.44 20.97 10.14
CA GLU A 55 -23.61 20.61 10.94
C GLU A 55 -23.51 19.18 11.48
N LYS A 56 -23.06 18.24 10.63
CA LYS A 56 -22.82 16.85 11.04
C LYS A 56 -21.76 16.76 12.14
N ILE A 57 -20.67 17.53 12.03
CA ILE A 57 -19.63 17.60 13.07
C ILE A 57 -20.23 18.16 14.36
N ARG A 58 -20.87 19.34 14.30
CA ARG A 58 -21.43 20.02 15.47
C ARG A 58 -22.44 19.15 16.22
N TYR A 59 -23.44 18.60 15.51
CA TYR A 59 -24.47 17.76 16.13
C TYR A 59 -23.91 16.40 16.57
N GLY A 60 -23.10 15.76 15.72
CA GLY A 60 -22.51 14.47 16.06
C GLY A 60 -21.62 14.54 17.30
N GLN A 61 -20.87 15.63 17.46
CA GLN A 61 -19.97 15.82 18.59
C GLN A 61 -20.74 16.16 19.86
N ALA A 62 -21.84 16.91 19.78
CA ALA A 62 -22.75 17.12 20.89
C ALA A 62 -23.40 15.81 21.38
N VAL A 63 -23.90 14.97 20.45
CA VAL A 63 -24.46 13.65 20.77
C VAL A 63 -23.40 12.74 21.39
N TYR A 64 -22.20 12.72 20.83
CA TYR A 64 -21.09 11.92 21.35
C TYR A 64 -20.69 12.32 22.77
N GLN A 65 -20.65 13.63 23.07
CA GLN A 65 -20.36 14.10 24.43
C GLN A 65 -21.48 13.78 25.40
N ALA A 66 -22.75 13.96 25.01
CA ALA A 66 -23.89 13.58 25.84
C ALA A 66 -23.87 12.08 26.21
N LEU A 67 -23.50 11.22 25.26
CA LEU A 67 -23.32 9.79 25.50
C LEU A 67 -22.15 9.49 26.45
N LYS A 68 -21.02 10.18 26.31
CA LYS A 68 -19.87 10.06 27.22
C LYS A 68 -20.22 10.48 28.65
N ASP A 69 -20.94 11.58 28.79
CA ASP A 69 -21.35 12.12 30.09
C ASP A 69 -22.37 11.20 30.76
N TYR A 70 -23.33 10.67 30.00
CA TYR A 70 -24.26 9.65 30.49
C TYR A 70 -23.51 8.39 30.97
N CYS A 71 -22.50 7.95 30.23
CA CYS A 71 -21.63 6.84 30.61
C CYS A 71 -20.89 7.10 31.93
N ARG A 72 -20.34 8.31 32.12
CA ARG A 72 -19.67 8.72 33.35
C ARG A 72 -20.62 8.86 34.55
N SER A 73 -21.90 9.16 34.31
CA SER A 73 -22.90 9.32 35.36
C SER A 73 -23.44 8.00 35.94
N GLY A 74 -22.91 6.84 35.50
CA GLY A 74 -23.38 5.52 35.93
C GLY A 74 -24.62 5.02 35.19
N GLY A 75 -24.98 5.67 34.07
CA GLY A 75 -26.11 5.25 33.22
C GLY A 75 -25.87 3.94 32.45
N PHE A 76 -24.63 3.45 32.42
CA PHE A 76 -24.24 2.18 31.85
C PHE A 76 -23.47 1.34 32.88
N SER A 77 -23.45 0.01 32.70
CA SER A 77 -22.65 -0.90 33.53
C SER A 77 -21.16 -0.53 33.45
N GLU A 78 -20.38 -0.73 34.52
CA GLU A 78 -18.94 -0.44 34.58
C GLU A 78 -18.13 -1.08 33.44
N ASN A 79 -18.62 -2.18 32.86
CA ASN A 79 -17.97 -2.89 31.75
C ASN A 79 -18.37 -2.36 30.36
N THR A 80 -19.21 -1.32 30.29
CA THR A 80 -19.71 -0.80 29.01
C THR A 80 -18.64 0.04 28.32
N ILE A 81 -18.17 -0.43 27.16
CA ILE A 81 -17.25 0.32 26.31
C ILE A 81 -18.05 1.12 25.28
N VAL A 82 -18.11 2.44 25.44
CA VAL A 82 -18.69 3.33 24.43
C VAL A 82 -17.63 3.72 23.42
N ILE A 83 -17.68 3.07 22.25
CA ILE A 83 -16.86 3.42 21.08
C ILE A 83 -17.75 4.18 20.10
N GLY A 84 -17.41 5.43 19.85
CA GLY A 84 -18.15 6.28 18.93
C GLY A 84 -17.25 7.37 18.36
N GLY A 85 -17.63 7.88 17.20
CA GLY A 85 -16.92 8.90 16.47
C GLY A 85 -17.84 9.58 15.48
N VAL A 86 -17.52 10.81 15.10
CA VAL A 86 -18.25 11.53 14.06
C VAL A 86 -17.53 11.27 12.76
N ARG A 87 -18.12 10.46 11.87
CA ARG A 87 -17.47 10.09 10.60
C ARG A 87 -16.95 11.29 9.81
N GLN A 88 -17.67 12.41 9.85
CA GLN A 88 -17.28 13.64 9.17
C GLN A 88 -16.04 14.30 9.77
N SER A 89 -15.81 14.23 11.09
CA SER A 89 -14.58 14.73 11.71
C SER A 89 -13.39 13.81 11.43
N GLU A 90 -13.64 12.51 11.29
CA GLU A 90 -12.59 11.52 10.98
C GLU A 90 -12.12 11.58 9.53
N TYR A 91 -12.92 12.15 8.61
CA TYR A 91 -12.53 12.30 7.21
C TYR A 91 -11.27 13.15 7.05
N GLU A 92 -11.11 14.23 7.82
CA GLU A 92 -9.92 15.08 7.74
C GLU A 92 -8.66 14.30 8.12
N THR A 93 -8.69 13.61 9.26
CA THR A 93 -7.59 12.74 9.70
C THR A 93 -7.31 11.65 8.67
N TYR A 94 -8.36 11.01 8.14
CA TYR A 94 -8.22 10.00 7.10
C TYR A 94 -7.52 10.53 5.85
N TYR A 95 -7.90 11.72 5.36
CA TYR A 95 -7.26 12.34 4.19
C TYR A 95 -5.81 12.73 4.47
N VAL A 96 -5.52 13.27 5.66
CA VAL A 96 -4.16 13.66 6.05
C VAL A 96 -3.26 12.44 6.14
N ASP A 97 -3.70 11.37 6.80
CA ASP A 97 -2.90 10.15 6.99
C ASP A 97 -2.62 9.45 5.66
N ASN A 98 -3.69 9.21 4.87
CA ASN A 98 -3.54 8.56 3.57
C ASN A 98 -2.79 9.43 2.57
N GLY A 99 -3.03 10.75 2.58
CA GLY A 99 -2.32 11.71 1.74
C GLY A 99 -0.83 11.77 2.07
N THR A 100 -0.47 11.71 3.35
CA THR A 100 0.93 11.69 3.80
C THR A 100 1.62 10.40 3.37
N ILE A 101 0.99 9.24 3.55
CA ILE A 101 1.54 7.95 3.09
C ILE A 101 1.72 7.94 1.56
N LEU A 102 0.73 8.47 0.82
CA LEU A 102 0.80 8.58 -0.64
C LEU A 102 1.95 9.49 -1.08
N PHE A 103 2.09 10.66 -0.45
CA PHE A 103 3.16 11.61 -0.73
C PHE A 103 4.53 10.98 -0.50
N ILE A 104 4.74 10.36 0.67
CA ILE A 104 6.00 9.69 1.00
C ILE A 104 6.31 8.60 -0.03
N GLY A 105 5.32 7.78 -0.40
CA GLY A 105 5.49 6.70 -1.39
C GLY A 105 5.92 7.22 -2.76
N ILE A 106 5.24 8.25 -3.28
CA ILE A 106 5.56 8.84 -4.59
C ILE A 106 6.91 9.57 -4.55
N PHE A 107 7.14 10.39 -3.52
CA PHE A 107 8.36 11.18 -3.39
C PHE A 107 9.60 10.29 -3.28
N LEU A 108 9.56 9.32 -2.36
CA LEU A 108 10.68 8.40 -2.15
C LEU A 108 10.89 7.49 -3.38
N GLY A 109 9.80 7.04 -4.00
CA GLY A 109 9.84 6.27 -5.25
C GLY A 109 10.52 7.04 -6.39
N ALA A 110 10.15 8.31 -6.59
CA ALA A 110 10.75 9.17 -7.60
C ALA A 110 12.22 9.45 -7.31
N LEU A 111 12.58 9.68 -6.04
CA LEU A 111 13.96 9.94 -5.61
C LEU A 111 14.87 8.74 -5.91
N PHE A 112 14.45 7.53 -5.53
CA PHE A 112 15.23 6.32 -5.82
C PHE A 112 15.31 6.00 -7.31
N LEU A 113 14.22 6.23 -8.06
CA LEU A 113 14.21 6.06 -9.50
C LEU A 113 15.21 7.01 -10.17
N MET A 114 15.22 8.28 -9.79
CA MET A 114 16.15 9.28 -10.32
C MET A 114 17.60 8.93 -9.93
N GLY A 115 17.86 8.56 -8.68
CA GLY A 115 19.19 8.14 -8.24
C GLY A 115 19.71 6.93 -9.01
N THR A 116 18.87 5.91 -9.21
CA THR A 116 19.24 4.73 -10.00
C THR A 116 19.52 5.10 -11.47
N ALA A 117 18.69 5.96 -12.05
CA ALA A 117 18.87 6.45 -13.42
C ALA A 117 20.20 7.20 -13.58
N MET A 118 20.55 8.07 -12.62
CA MET A 118 21.81 8.82 -12.62
C MET A 118 23.02 7.90 -12.51
N ILE A 119 22.98 6.91 -11.61
CA ILE A 119 24.07 5.94 -11.44
C ILE A 119 24.32 5.18 -12.74
N ILE A 120 23.26 4.66 -13.37
CA ILE A 120 23.41 3.91 -14.62
C ILE A 120 23.87 4.83 -15.75
N TYR A 121 23.29 6.01 -15.88
CA TYR A 121 23.68 6.98 -16.90
C TYR A 121 25.17 7.33 -16.81
N TYR A 122 25.65 7.68 -15.61
CA TYR A 122 27.06 8.02 -15.40
C TYR A 122 27.98 6.85 -15.72
N LYS A 123 27.64 5.65 -15.24
CA LYS A 123 28.40 4.43 -15.52
C LYS A 123 28.51 4.17 -17.03
N GLN A 124 27.39 4.24 -17.75
CA GLN A 124 27.36 3.97 -19.19
C GLN A 124 28.12 5.03 -19.99
N ILE A 125 28.03 6.31 -19.61
CA ILE A 125 28.81 7.39 -20.24
C ILE A 125 30.31 7.14 -20.03
N SER A 126 30.73 6.83 -18.80
CA SER A 126 32.14 6.58 -18.48
C SER A 126 32.70 5.39 -19.25
N GLU A 127 31.99 4.25 -19.23
CA GLU A 127 32.35 3.06 -20.02
C GLU A 127 32.40 3.38 -21.51
N GLY A 128 31.48 4.22 -22.02
CA GLY A 128 31.45 4.62 -23.42
C GLY A 128 32.68 5.39 -23.91
N TYR A 129 33.26 6.26 -23.06
CA TYR A 129 34.50 6.96 -23.39
C TYR A 129 35.73 6.04 -23.33
N GLU A 130 35.79 5.12 -22.37
CA GLU A 130 36.88 4.14 -22.28
C GLU A 130 36.84 3.13 -23.44
N ASP A 131 35.65 2.66 -23.79
CA ASP A 131 35.45 1.65 -24.83
C ASP A 131 35.67 2.22 -26.25
N GLN A 132 35.56 3.54 -26.45
CA GLN A 132 35.79 4.21 -27.73
C GLN A 132 37.15 3.80 -28.34
N GLY A 133 38.22 3.85 -27.55
CA GLY A 133 39.56 3.48 -28.00
C GLY A 133 39.69 1.98 -28.28
N ARG A 134 39.08 1.13 -27.45
CA ARG A 134 39.09 -0.33 -27.63
C ARG A 134 38.34 -0.76 -28.88
N PHE A 135 37.22 -0.11 -29.20
CA PHE A 135 36.46 -0.40 -30.41
C PHE A 135 37.19 0.03 -31.69
N GLN A 136 37.93 1.14 -31.67
CA GLN A 136 38.80 1.50 -32.79
C GLN A 136 39.88 0.44 -33.04
N ILE A 137 40.46 -0.14 -31.99
CA ILE A 137 41.41 -1.24 -32.13
C ILE A 137 40.71 -2.47 -32.71
N MET A 138 39.57 -2.89 -32.16
CA MET A 138 38.82 -4.05 -32.66
C MET A 138 38.46 -3.95 -34.14
N GLN A 139 38.14 -2.75 -34.63
CA GLN A 139 37.92 -2.52 -36.07
C GLN A 139 39.18 -2.73 -36.90
N LYS A 140 40.35 -2.32 -36.41
CA LYS A 140 41.64 -2.54 -37.09
C LYS A 140 42.05 -4.01 -37.15
N VAL A 141 41.60 -4.83 -36.19
CA VAL A 141 41.85 -6.29 -36.18
C VAL A 141 40.81 -7.08 -37.00
N GLY A 142 39.83 -6.40 -37.62
CA GLY A 142 38.88 -7.01 -38.57
C GLY A 142 37.43 -7.10 -38.10
N MET A 143 37.08 -6.57 -36.92
CA MET A 143 35.68 -6.52 -36.47
C MET A 143 34.90 -5.49 -37.29
N SER A 144 33.76 -5.88 -37.84
CA SER A 144 32.88 -4.97 -38.57
C SER A 144 32.19 -3.97 -37.63
N ARG A 145 31.82 -2.79 -38.14
CA ARG A 145 31.04 -1.80 -37.37
C ARG A 145 29.71 -2.38 -36.83
N ARG A 146 29.13 -3.36 -37.54
CA ARG A 146 27.88 -4.03 -37.15
C ARG A 146 28.07 -4.91 -35.92
N GLU A 147 29.17 -5.64 -35.84
CA GLU A 147 29.53 -6.47 -34.68
C GLU A 147 29.81 -5.60 -33.45
N VAL A 148 30.57 -4.52 -33.61
CA VAL A 148 30.83 -3.52 -32.56
C VAL A 148 29.51 -2.96 -31.99
N LYS A 149 28.61 -2.49 -32.85
CA LYS A 149 27.31 -1.95 -32.44
C LYS A 149 26.43 -3.00 -31.75
N GLY A 150 26.51 -4.25 -32.19
CA GLY A 150 25.81 -5.38 -31.58
C GLY A 150 26.30 -5.72 -30.18
N ALA A 151 27.62 -5.73 -29.96
CA ALA A 151 28.24 -5.97 -28.66
C ALA A 151 27.83 -4.89 -27.65
N ILE A 152 27.98 -3.61 -28.04
CA ILE A 152 27.56 -2.45 -27.24
C ILE A 152 26.08 -2.56 -26.85
N ARG A 153 25.20 -2.84 -27.82
CA ARG A 153 23.76 -2.95 -27.57
C ARG A 153 23.43 -3.99 -26.50
N ARG A 154 24.10 -5.16 -26.54
CA ARG A 154 23.87 -6.23 -25.56
C ARG A 154 24.37 -5.84 -24.17
N GLN A 155 25.53 -5.20 -24.07
CA GLN A 155 26.08 -4.72 -22.79
C GLN A 155 25.15 -3.70 -22.14
N ILE A 156 24.76 -2.65 -22.87
CA ILE A 156 23.86 -1.62 -22.35
C ILE A 156 22.53 -2.25 -21.93
N LEU A 157 21.96 -3.14 -22.74
CA LEU A 157 20.69 -3.80 -22.43
C LEU A 157 20.78 -4.64 -21.15
N LEU A 158 21.83 -5.45 -20.98
CA LEU A 158 22.00 -6.25 -19.77
C LEU A 158 22.15 -5.38 -18.52
N VAL A 159 22.98 -4.34 -18.58
CA VAL A 159 23.22 -3.47 -17.41
C VAL A 159 21.96 -2.71 -16.99
N PHE A 160 21.08 -2.36 -17.94
CA PHE A 160 19.79 -1.75 -17.63
C PHE A 160 18.74 -2.73 -17.12
N PHE A 161 18.62 -3.92 -17.73
CA PHE A 161 17.52 -4.83 -17.40
C PHE A 161 17.78 -5.71 -16.18
N ILE A 162 19.04 -6.00 -15.82
CA ILE A 162 19.36 -6.79 -14.62
C ILE A 162 18.78 -6.15 -13.33
N PRO A 163 18.99 -4.84 -13.06
CA PRO A 163 18.39 -4.18 -11.90
C PRO A 163 16.85 -4.26 -11.89
N LEU A 164 16.20 -4.11 -13.04
CA LEU A 164 14.75 -4.18 -13.17
C LEU A 164 14.22 -5.58 -12.83
N VAL A 165 14.86 -6.63 -13.36
CA VAL A 165 14.53 -8.03 -13.04
C VAL A 165 14.74 -8.30 -11.56
N MET A 166 15.86 -7.84 -10.99
CA MET A 166 16.14 -8.02 -9.57
C MET A 166 15.07 -7.33 -8.70
N ALA A 167 14.61 -6.14 -9.07
CA ALA A 167 13.52 -5.46 -8.38
C ALA A 167 12.20 -6.27 -8.42
N MET A 168 11.87 -6.87 -9.57
CA MET A 168 10.69 -7.74 -9.71
C MET A 168 10.80 -9.03 -8.88
N VAL A 169 12.00 -9.62 -8.78
CA VAL A 169 12.25 -10.77 -7.90
C VAL A 169 12.10 -10.34 -6.44
N HIS A 170 12.71 -9.21 -6.06
CA HIS A 170 12.68 -8.69 -4.70
C HIS A 170 11.24 -8.42 -4.23
N ILE A 171 10.41 -7.74 -5.04
CA ILE A 171 9.01 -7.49 -4.69
C ILE A 171 8.19 -8.78 -4.60
N SER A 172 8.48 -9.76 -5.46
CA SER A 172 7.80 -11.07 -5.43
C SER A 172 8.08 -11.82 -4.12
N MET A 173 9.32 -11.78 -3.64
CA MET A 173 9.69 -12.37 -2.35
C MET A 173 9.13 -11.59 -1.15
N ALA A 174 9.04 -10.26 -1.24
CA ALA A 174 8.48 -9.42 -0.19
C ALA A 174 6.94 -9.48 -0.11
N PHE A 175 6.27 -9.86 -1.20
CA PHE A 175 4.81 -9.83 -1.33
C PHE A 175 4.04 -10.53 -0.18
N PRO A 176 4.44 -11.72 0.32
CA PRO A 176 3.75 -12.36 1.43
C PRO A 176 3.82 -11.57 2.74
N LEU A 177 4.96 -10.92 3.01
CA LEU A 177 5.13 -10.07 4.18
C LEU A 177 4.26 -8.83 4.07
N ILE A 178 4.27 -8.16 2.91
CA ILE A 178 3.47 -6.95 2.68
C ILE A 178 1.97 -7.28 2.81
N ARG A 179 1.52 -8.42 2.26
CA ARG A 179 0.13 -8.88 2.44
C ARG A 179 -0.25 -9.03 3.92
N ARG A 180 0.62 -9.60 4.76
CA ARG A 180 0.37 -9.74 6.20
C ARG A 180 0.30 -8.39 6.91
N LEU A 181 1.18 -7.46 6.55
CA LEU A 181 1.14 -6.09 7.09
C LEU A 181 -0.16 -5.39 6.72
N LEU A 182 -0.58 -5.45 5.45
CA LEU A 182 -1.82 -4.85 4.97
C LEU A 182 -3.06 -5.45 5.64
N LEU A 183 -3.05 -6.75 5.96
CA LEU A 183 -4.13 -7.38 6.74
C LEU A 183 -4.27 -6.78 8.14
N LEU A 184 -3.17 -6.37 8.79
CA LEU A 184 -3.22 -5.69 10.09
C LEU A 184 -3.88 -4.30 10.00
N PHE A 185 -3.80 -3.66 8.82
CA PHE A 185 -4.50 -2.41 8.53
C PHE A 185 -5.94 -2.62 8.03
N GLY A 186 -6.50 -3.83 8.14
CA GLY A 186 -7.85 -4.16 7.69
C GLY A 186 -8.01 -4.31 6.17
N MET A 187 -6.92 -4.30 5.40
CA MET A 187 -6.95 -4.45 3.95
C MET A 187 -6.85 -5.93 3.54
N ALA A 188 -8.00 -6.60 3.43
CA ALA A 188 -8.07 -8.02 3.08
C ALA A 188 -8.13 -8.33 1.57
N ASN A 189 -8.40 -7.33 0.72
CA ASN A 189 -8.60 -7.57 -0.71
C ASN A 189 -7.27 -7.82 -1.45
N THR A 190 -6.88 -9.09 -1.50
CA THR A 190 -5.63 -9.52 -2.13
C THR A 190 -5.62 -9.27 -3.64
N LYS A 191 -6.77 -9.36 -4.32
CA LYS A 191 -6.86 -9.12 -5.78
C LYS A 191 -6.56 -7.65 -6.12
N LEU A 192 -7.12 -6.72 -5.35
CA LEU A 192 -6.83 -5.29 -5.49
C LEU A 192 -5.34 -5.02 -5.28
N TYR A 193 -4.76 -5.59 -4.21
CA TYR A 193 -3.35 -5.40 -3.91
C TYR A 193 -2.43 -5.92 -5.03
N VAL A 194 -2.67 -7.13 -5.54
CA VAL A 194 -1.94 -7.67 -6.71
C VAL A 194 -2.07 -6.74 -7.92
N GLY A 195 -3.28 -6.24 -8.20
CA GLY A 195 -3.54 -5.32 -9.30
C GLY A 195 -2.76 -4.01 -9.17
N CYS A 196 -2.74 -3.41 -7.97
CA CYS A 196 -1.97 -2.21 -7.69
C CYS A 196 -0.46 -2.46 -7.84
N THR A 197 0.06 -3.58 -7.32
CA THR A 197 1.48 -3.96 -7.47
C THR A 197 1.86 -4.18 -8.93
N ALA A 198 1.02 -4.85 -9.71
CA ALA A 198 1.26 -5.02 -11.15
C ALA A 198 1.26 -3.67 -11.88
N GLY A 199 0.32 -2.77 -11.51
CA GLY A 199 0.27 -1.41 -12.04
C GLY A 199 1.52 -0.60 -11.74
N THR A 200 2.04 -0.66 -10.51
CA THR A 200 3.28 0.05 -10.15
C THR A 200 4.50 -0.52 -10.83
N VAL A 201 4.62 -1.85 -10.95
CA VAL A 201 5.70 -2.50 -11.71
C VAL A 201 5.65 -2.09 -13.19
N LEU A 202 4.47 -2.03 -13.80
CA LEU A 202 4.30 -1.58 -15.18
C LEU A 202 4.73 -0.12 -15.35
N ALA A 203 4.28 0.78 -14.47
CA ALA A 203 4.68 2.18 -14.49
C ALA A 203 6.22 2.32 -14.35
N PHE A 204 6.83 1.59 -13.42
CA PHE A 204 8.28 1.55 -13.26
C PHE A 204 8.98 1.07 -14.54
N ALA A 205 8.52 -0.03 -15.13
CA ALA A 205 9.10 -0.59 -16.35
C ALA A 205 9.02 0.38 -17.54
N LEU A 206 7.91 1.11 -17.69
CA LEU A 206 7.75 2.14 -18.73
C LEU A 206 8.74 3.29 -18.55
N VAL A 207 8.88 3.81 -17.33
CA VAL A 207 9.83 4.89 -17.03
C VAL A 207 11.28 4.40 -17.25
N TYR A 208 11.60 3.18 -16.82
CA TYR A 208 12.91 2.57 -17.04
C TYR A 208 13.23 2.41 -18.53
N GLY A 209 12.24 1.99 -19.33
CA GLY A 209 12.38 1.87 -20.79
C GLY A 209 12.62 3.22 -21.48
N LEU A 210 11.99 4.29 -20.98
CA LEU A 210 12.24 5.66 -21.44
C LEU A 210 13.69 6.09 -21.14
N ILE A 211 14.15 5.88 -19.91
CA ILE A 211 15.53 6.21 -19.49
C ILE A 211 16.55 5.42 -20.33
N TYR A 212 16.33 4.11 -20.51
CA TYR A 212 17.18 3.29 -21.38
C TYR A 212 17.26 3.87 -22.80
N SER A 213 16.12 4.26 -23.37
CA SER A 213 16.08 4.83 -24.72
C SER A 213 16.88 6.13 -24.83
N MET A 214 16.82 6.98 -23.79
CA MET A 214 17.61 8.22 -23.72
C MET A 214 19.11 7.92 -23.59
N THR A 215 19.49 7.03 -22.68
CA THR A 215 20.90 6.68 -22.43
C THR A 215 21.54 5.98 -23.61
N ALA A 216 20.86 5.01 -24.22
CA ALA A 216 21.37 4.30 -25.40
C ALA A 216 21.62 5.26 -26.57
N ARG A 217 20.71 6.22 -26.83
CA ARG A 217 20.92 7.26 -27.85
C ARG A 217 22.15 8.11 -27.55
N SER A 218 22.35 8.51 -26.30
CA SER A 218 23.52 9.28 -25.88
C SER A 218 24.83 8.50 -26.11
N TYR A 219 24.86 7.23 -25.68
CA TYR A 219 26.01 6.34 -25.86
C TYR A 219 26.34 6.13 -27.35
N TYR A 220 25.35 5.83 -28.20
CA TYR A 220 25.59 5.67 -29.64
C TYR A 220 26.15 6.95 -30.28
N LYS A 221 25.65 8.12 -29.89
CA LYS A 221 26.13 9.41 -30.41
C LYS A 221 27.60 9.68 -30.04
N ILE A 222 28.07 9.18 -28.89
CA ILE A 222 29.47 9.29 -28.46
C ILE A 222 30.33 8.35 -29.31
N VAL A 223 29.95 7.08 -29.43
CA VAL A 223 30.74 6.07 -30.15
C VAL A 223 30.77 6.32 -31.66
N GLU A 224 29.70 6.86 -32.25
CA GLU A 224 29.61 7.09 -33.70
C GLU A 224 30.36 8.36 -34.16
N LYS A 225 30.74 9.24 -33.22
CA LYS A 225 31.65 10.38 -33.48
C LYS A 225 33.15 9.98 -33.47
N ALA A 226 33.46 8.71 -33.23
CA ALA A 226 34.80 8.13 -33.17
C ALA A 226 35.22 7.40 -34.45
#